data_AF-A0A2M7PCD0-F1
#
_entry.id   AF-A0A2M7PCD0-F1
#
_cell.length_a   1.000
_cell.length_b   1.000
_cell.length_c   1.000
_cell.angle_alpha   90.00
_cell.angle_beta   90.00
_cell.angle_gamma   90.00
#
_symmetry.space_group_name_H-M   'P 1'
#
loop_
_entity.id
_entity.type
_entity.pdbx_description
1 polymer ?
#
loop_
_entity_poly.entity_id
_entity_poly.type
_entity_poly.pdbx_seq_one_letter_code
_entity_poly.pdbx_strand_id
1 'polypeptide(L)'
;MAIEALLKSWTQDTCGAKDAFISLKDTLEGIEGAVLSFHPRAGISYSLRAALFDKKDKPLRLFSFVDIVEDASGKWLSVCFYEEMITDSMDLGEKIPQGLLGEDGYCFHVTEYDERLIVYLKEKILEAFSFVRDEKSN
;
A
#
# COMPACT_ATOMS: atom_id res chain seq x y z
N MET A 1 1.31 -3.90 -19.07
CA MET A 1 0.79 -2.84 -18.16
C MET A 1 1.95 -2.08 -17.53
N ALA A 2 1.75 -0.84 -17.06
CA ALA A 2 2.84 0.02 -16.54
C ALA A 2 3.56 -0.57 -15.30
N ILE A 3 2.82 -1.24 -14.41
CA ILE A 3 3.39 -1.92 -13.24
C ILE A 3 4.28 -3.10 -13.62
N GLU A 4 3.88 -3.93 -14.61
CA GLU A 4 4.70 -5.05 -15.08
C GLU A 4 6.00 -4.58 -15.72
N ALA A 5 5.96 -3.47 -16.45
CA ALA A 5 7.14 -2.86 -17.04
C ALA A 5 8.12 -2.39 -15.95
N LEU A 6 7.60 -1.73 -14.90
CA LEU A 6 8.39 -1.33 -13.72
C LEU A 6 9.04 -2.55 -13.06
N LEU A 7 8.25 -3.59 -12.75
CA LEU A 7 8.77 -4.81 -12.11
C LEU A 7 9.80 -5.54 -12.97
N LYS A 8 9.65 -5.54 -14.31
CA LYS A 8 10.66 -6.11 -15.21
C LYS A 8 11.95 -5.28 -15.23
N SER A 9 11.85 -3.95 -15.17
CA SER A 9 13.01 -3.04 -15.15
C SER A 9 13.73 -3.00 -13.81
N TRP A 10 13.08 -3.38 -12.71
CA TRP A 10 13.70 -3.46 -11.38
C TRP A 10 14.57 -4.70 -11.28
N THR A 11 15.80 -4.61 -11.80
CA THR A 11 16.80 -5.69 -11.84
C THR A 11 17.81 -5.64 -10.70
N GLN A 12 17.98 -4.47 -10.07
CA GLN A 12 18.83 -4.29 -8.89
C GLN A 12 17.94 -4.12 -7.66
N ASP A 13 17.80 -5.19 -6.89
CA ASP A 13 17.03 -5.24 -5.64
C ASP A 13 17.84 -5.96 -4.56
N THR A 14 18.85 -5.28 -4.02
CA THR A 14 19.76 -5.88 -3.03
C THR A 14 19.11 -6.11 -1.68
N CYS A 15 17.99 -5.43 -1.40
CA CYS A 15 17.29 -5.48 -0.13
C CYS A 15 15.99 -6.27 -0.18
N GLY A 16 15.54 -6.78 -1.34
CA GLY A 16 14.34 -7.59 -1.47
C GLY A 16 13.02 -6.80 -1.41
N ALA A 17 13.07 -5.47 -1.61
CA ALA A 17 11.88 -4.62 -1.59
C ALA A 17 10.92 -4.93 -2.75
N LYS A 18 11.41 -5.49 -3.86
CA LYS A 18 10.57 -5.93 -4.98
C LYS A 18 9.70 -7.12 -4.59
N ASP A 19 10.27 -8.10 -3.90
CA ASP A 19 9.54 -9.28 -3.44
C ASP A 19 8.50 -8.89 -2.36
N ALA A 20 8.85 -7.95 -1.48
CA ALA A 20 7.90 -7.36 -0.55
C ALA A 20 6.73 -6.68 -1.29
N PHE A 21 7.01 -5.91 -2.34
CA PHE A 21 5.98 -5.24 -3.14
C PHE A 21 5.04 -6.24 -3.82
N ILE A 22 5.60 -7.28 -4.45
CA ILE A 22 4.82 -8.34 -5.09
C ILE A 22 3.93 -9.03 -4.05
N SER A 23 4.48 -9.36 -2.88
CA SER A 23 3.76 -10.01 -1.79
C SER A 23 2.58 -9.17 -1.27
N LEU A 24 2.74 -7.85 -1.16
CA LEU A 24 1.66 -6.93 -0.75
C LEU A 24 0.63 -6.71 -1.86
N LYS A 25 1.09 -6.56 -3.11
CA LYS A 25 0.23 -6.45 -4.30
C LYS A 25 -0.66 -7.69 -4.43
N ASP A 26 -0.10 -8.88 -4.30
CA ASP A 26 -0.84 -10.13 -4.45
C ASP A 26 -1.91 -10.28 -3.34
N THR A 27 -1.63 -9.81 -2.12
CA THR A 27 -2.65 -9.70 -1.06
C THR A 27 -3.78 -8.78 -1.49
N LEU A 28 -3.47 -7.59 -2.02
CA LEU A 28 -4.47 -6.62 -2.47
C LEU A 28 -5.32 -7.14 -3.63
N GLU A 29 -4.71 -7.84 -4.59
CA GLU A 29 -5.42 -8.48 -5.71
C GLU A 29 -6.31 -9.65 -5.27
N GLY A 30 -5.98 -10.29 -4.15
CA GLY A 30 -6.78 -11.36 -3.56
C GLY A 30 -8.04 -10.90 -2.81
N ILE A 31 -8.23 -9.59 -2.60
CA ILE A 31 -9.38 -9.05 -1.86
C ILE A 31 -10.58 -8.90 -2.80
N GLU A 32 -11.62 -9.70 -2.58
CA GLU A 32 -12.88 -9.58 -3.32
C GLU A 32 -13.54 -8.21 -3.07
N GLY A 33 -13.77 -7.46 -4.15
CA GLY A 33 -14.37 -6.12 -4.10
C GLY A 33 -13.38 -4.97 -3.94
N ALA A 34 -12.08 -5.26 -3.84
CA ALA A 34 -11.04 -4.23 -3.98
C ALA A 34 -10.77 -3.93 -5.46
N VAL A 35 -10.50 -2.67 -5.77
CA VAL A 35 -9.99 -2.23 -7.07
C VAL A 35 -8.67 -1.51 -6.89
N LEU A 36 -7.71 -1.90 -7.71
CA LEU A 36 -6.36 -1.37 -7.68
C LEU A 36 -6.17 -0.34 -8.79
N SER A 37 -5.57 0.79 -8.43
CA SER A 37 -5.17 1.82 -9.37
C SER A 37 -3.69 2.10 -9.21
N PHE A 38 -2.96 2.12 -10.33
CA PHE A 38 -1.52 2.35 -10.35
C PHE A 38 -1.21 3.74 -10.90
N HIS A 39 -0.52 4.55 -10.09
CA HIS A 39 -0.22 5.96 -10.36
C HIS A 39 1.31 6.14 -10.46
N PRO A 40 1.90 5.96 -11.65
CA PRO A 40 3.33 6.16 -11.84
C PRO A 40 3.68 7.66 -11.86
N ARG A 41 4.66 8.07 -11.04
CA ARG A 41 5.31 9.38 -11.10
C ARG A 41 6.81 9.15 -11.19
N ALA A 42 7.30 8.99 -12.41
CA ALA A 42 8.71 8.66 -12.68
C ALA A 42 9.65 9.69 -12.01
N GLY A 43 10.65 9.19 -11.28
CA GLY A 43 11.59 10.01 -10.51
C GLY A 43 11.04 10.57 -9.18
N ILE A 44 9.82 10.20 -8.79
CA ILE A 44 9.22 10.57 -7.50
C ILE A 44 8.74 9.32 -6.75
N SER A 45 7.73 8.62 -7.28
CA SER A 45 7.18 7.39 -6.69
C SER A 45 6.20 6.70 -7.63
N TYR A 46 6.02 5.40 -7.44
CA TYR A 46 5.00 4.61 -8.13
C TYR A 46 4.00 4.09 -7.11
N SER A 47 2.79 4.64 -7.11
CA SER A 47 1.79 4.37 -6.08
C SER A 47 0.77 3.34 -6.56
N LEU A 48 0.71 2.18 -5.90
CA LEU A 48 -0.37 1.22 -6.05
C LEU A 48 -1.39 1.49 -4.95
N ARG A 49 -2.60 1.91 -5.34
CA ARG A 49 -3.65 2.28 -4.39
C ARG A 49 -4.83 1.34 -4.49
N ALA A 50 -5.32 0.92 -3.34
CA ALA A 50 -6.49 0.05 -3.23
C ALA A 50 -7.70 0.82 -2.72
N ALA A 51 -8.84 0.65 -3.38
CA ALA A 51 -10.12 1.20 -2.99
C ALA A 51 -11.20 0.12 -2.93
N LEU A 52 -12.20 0.31 -2.06
CA LEU A 52 -13.43 -0.49 -2.10
C LEU A 52 -14.31 -0.02 -3.27
N PHE A 53 -14.84 -0.96 -4.06
CA PHE A 53 -15.80 -0.65 -5.12
C PHE A 53 -17.26 -0.70 -4.63
N ASP A 54 -18.10 0.19 -5.18
CA ASP A 54 -19.55 0.08 -5.03
C ASP A 54 -20.18 -0.87 -6.06
N LYS A 55 -21.48 -1.16 -5.90
CA LYS A 55 -22.24 -2.00 -6.83
C LYS A 55 -22.50 -1.32 -8.20
N LYS A 56 -22.06 -0.07 -8.37
CA LYS A 56 -22.20 0.74 -9.59
C LYS A 56 -20.83 1.02 -10.23
N ASP A 57 -19.84 0.22 -9.91
CA ASP A 57 -18.47 0.30 -10.43
C ASP A 57 -17.75 1.64 -10.16
N LYS A 58 -18.02 2.26 -9.01
CA LYS A 58 -17.33 3.47 -8.56
C LYS A 58 -16.41 3.18 -7.37
N PRO A 59 -15.15 3.66 -7.39
CA PRO A 59 -14.30 3.61 -6.21
C PRO A 59 -14.91 4.51 -5.13
N LEU A 60 -15.22 3.91 -3.98
CA LEU A 60 -15.83 4.61 -2.84
C LEU A 60 -14.77 5.29 -2.01
N ARG A 61 -13.84 4.50 -1.47
CA ARG A 61 -12.88 4.94 -0.47
C ARG A 61 -11.58 4.17 -0.64
N LEU A 62 -10.48 4.91 -0.66
CA LEU A 62 -9.13 4.35 -0.62
C LEU A 62 -8.89 3.80 0.78
N PHE A 63 -8.21 2.66 0.89
CA PHE A 63 -7.90 2.05 2.19
C PHE A 63 -6.44 1.65 2.34
N SER A 64 -5.67 1.58 1.25
CA SER A 64 -4.25 1.25 1.31
C SER A 64 -3.48 1.86 0.14
N PHE A 65 -2.24 2.24 0.41
CA PHE A 65 -1.28 2.81 -0.53
C PHE A 65 0.02 2.03 -0.39
N VAL A 66 0.50 1.43 -1.48
CA VAL A 66 1.82 0.76 -1.55
C VAL A 66 2.65 1.52 -2.57
N ASP A 67 3.51 2.41 -2.09
CA ASP A 67 4.32 3.29 -2.90
C ASP A 67 5.73 2.72 -3.04
N ILE A 68 6.18 2.49 -4.27
CA ILE A 68 7.61 2.28 -4.57
C ILE A 68 8.24 3.66 -4.64
N VAL A 69 9.10 3.97 -3.67
CA VAL A 69 9.87 5.21 -3.62
C VAL A 69 11.24 4.96 -4.23
N GLU A 70 11.70 5.92 -5.04
CA GLU A 70 13.03 5.90 -5.67
C GLU A 70 13.85 7.08 -5.15
N ASP A 71 14.99 6.79 -4.53
CA ASP A 71 15.95 7.80 -4.11
C ASP A 71 17.40 7.41 -4.46
N ALA A 72 18.36 8.17 -3.93
CA ALA A 72 19.79 7.95 -4.18
C ALA A 72 20.32 6.62 -3.58
N SER A 73 19.64 6.07 -2.59
CA SER A 73 20.01 4.82 -1.92
C SER A 73 19.38 3.59 -2.56
N GLY A 74 18.34 3.76 -3.37
CA GLY A 74 17.72 2.69 -4.15
C GLY A 74 16.21 2.80 -4.19
N LYS A 75 15.55 1.64 -4.33
CA LYS A 75 14.10 1.51 -4.25
C LYS A 75 13.71 0.89 -2.93
N TRP A 76 12.70 1.46 -2.29
CA TRP A 76 12.09 0.98 -1.05
C TRP A 76 10.58 1.22 -1.08
N LEU A 77 9.84 0.67 -0.12
CA LEU A 77 8.37 0.82 -0.10
C LEU A 77 7.91 1.71 1.05
N SER A 78 7.01 2.65 0.76
CA SER A 78 6.18 3.29 1.78
C SER A 78 4.78 2.70 1.70
N VAL A 79 4.34 2.03 2.75
CA VAL A 79 3.00 1.44 2.83
C VAL A 79 2.17 2.27 3.78
N CYS A 80 1.14 2.95 3.28
CA CYS A 80 0.35 3.88 4.07
C CYS A 80 -1.12 3.48 4.18
N PHE A 81 -1.71 3.84 5.31
CA PHE A 81 -3.12 3.66 5.65
C PHE A 81 -3.65 4.93 6.31
N TYR A 82 -4.94 5.20 6.20
CA TYR A 82 -5.57 6.26 6.97
C TYR A 82 -5.59 5.90 8.45
N GLU A 83 -5.36 6.88 9.34
CA GLU A 83 -5.19 6.65 10.78
C GLU A 83 -6.37 5.90 11.39
N GLU A 84 -7.60 6.25 11.01
CA GLU A 84 -8.81 5.65 11.58
C GLU A 84 -9.07 4.21 11.13
N MET A 85 -8.41 3.74 10.07
CA MET A 85 -8.72 2.46 9.44
C MET A 85 -7.93 1.29 10.02
N ILE A 86 -6.87 1.57 10.79
CA ILE A 86 -5.99 0.56 11.35
C ILE A 86 -5.61 0.86 12.78
N THR A 87 -5.26 -0.19 13.52
CA THR A 87 -4.59 -0.08 14.82
C THR A 87 -3.13 -0.49 14.67
N ASP A 88 -2.19 0.44 14.90
CA ASP A 88 -0.76 0.12 14.92
C ASP A 88 -0.31 -0.37 16.31
N SER A 89 -0.62 -1.63 16.64
CA SER A 89 -0.31 -2.23 17.95
C SER A 89 1.18 -2.44 18.21
N MET A 90 2.00 -2.45 17.15
CA MET A 90 3.45 -2.69 17.26
C MET A 90 4.28 -1.40 17.22
N ASP A 91 3.64 -0.24 17.06
CA ASP A 91 4.30 1.08 16.97
C ASP A 91 5.40 1.09 15.89
N LEU A 92 5.11 0.44 14.76
CA LEU A 92 6.03 0.32 13.61
C LEU A 92 5.79 1.40 12.56
N GLY A 93 4.63 2.05 12.62
CA GLY A 93 4.18 3.05 11.67
C GLY A 93 4.59 4.45 12.10
N GLU A 94 5.02 5.24 11.14
CA GLU A 94 5.20 6.66 11.34
C GLU A 94 3.86 7.37 11.12
N LYS A 95 3.39 8.12 12.12
CA LYS A 95 2.20 8.96 11.97
C LYS A 95 2.53 10.16 11.10
N ILE A 96 1.78 10.34 10.02
CA ILE A 96 1.92 11.43 9.06
C ILE A 96 0.64 12.29 9.07
N PRO A 97 0.61 13.40 9.84
CA PRO A 97 -0.53 14.31 9.86
C PRO A 97 -0.77 14.95 8.49
N GLN A 98 -2.01 14.87 7.99
CA GLN A 98 -2.47 15.40 6.71
C GLN A 98 -1.65 14.99 5.47
N GLY A 99 -0.76 14.00 5.60
CA GLY A 99 0.15 13.61 4.52
C GLY A 99 -0.44 12.61 3.54
N LEU A 100 -1.57 11.98 3.89
CA LEU A 100 -2.23 11.00 3.04
C LEU A 100 -3.41 11.64 2.31
N LEU A 101 -3.10 12.33 1.21
CA LEU A 101 -4.08 13.09 0.41
C LEU A 101 -4.85 14.16 1.23
N GLY A 102 -4.22 14.74 2.25
CA GLY A 102 -4.82 15.76 3.12
C GLY A 102 -5.41 15.23 4.43
N GLU A 103 -5.38 13.91 4.64
CA GLU A 103 -5.84 13.24 5.86
C GLU A 103 -4.67 12.64 6.65
N ASP A 104 -4.91 12.37 7.93
CA ASP A 104 -3.96 11.75 8.82
C ASP A 104 -3.80 10.26 8.48
N GLY A 105 -2.57 9.77 8.50
CA GLY A 105 -2.26 8.39 8.18
C GLY A 105 -1.08 7.83 8.94
N TYR A 106 -0.91 6.52 8.85
CA TYR A 106 0.31 5.82 9.22
C TYR A 106 1.02 5.35 7.97
N CYS A 107 2.33 5.55 7.91
CA CYS A 107 3.19 5.03 6.85
C CYS A 107 4.27 4.11 7.44
N PHE A 108 4.48 2.98 6.78
CA PHE A 108 5.43 1.96 7.17
C PHE A 108 6.48 1.82 6.07
N HIS A 109 7.75 1.98 6.42
CA HIS A 109 8.85 1.95 5.47
C HIS A 109 9.45 0.54 5.40
N VAL A 110 9.40 -0.08 4.22
CA VAL A 110 10.04 -1.37 3.92
C VAL A 110 11.31 -1.08 3.12
N THR A 111 12.42 -0.91 3.84
CA THR A 111 13.76 -0.67 3.25
C THR A 111 14.50 -1.96 2.94
N GLU A 112 14.10 -3.06 3.58
CA GLU A 112 14.57 -4.42 3.33
C GLU A 112 13.45 -5.45 3.54
N TYR A 113 13.63 -6.65 2.97
CA TYR A 113 12.69 -7.74 3.12
C TYR A 113 12.72 -8.26 4.56
N ASP A 114 11.70 -7.89 5.33
CA ASP A 114 11.40 -8.46 6.63
C ASP A 114 10.04 -9.18 6.55
N GLU A 115 10.08 -10.52 6.65
CA GLU A 115 8.89 -11.35 6.62
C GLU A 115 7.87 -10.96 7.70
N ARG A 116 8.33 -10.58 8.90
CA ARG A 116 7.42 -10.20 10.00
C ARG A 116 6.71 -8.90 9.70
N LEU A 117 7.45 -7.90 9.20
CA LEU A 117 6.87 -6.63 8.78
C LEU A 117 5.87 -6.85 7.63
N ILE A 118 6.21 -7.69 6.64
CA ILE A 118 5.34 -7.97 5.52
C ILE A 118 4.05 -8.66 5.98
N VAL A 119 4.13 -9.65 6.88
CA VAL A 119 2.94 -10.28 7.47
C VAL A 119 2.09 -9.25 8.19
N TYR A 120 2.71 -8.39 9.01
CA TYR A 120 2.00 -7.34 9.72
C TYR A 120 1.29 -6.36 8.78
N LEU A 121 1.96 -5.92 7.70
CA LEU A 121 1.36 -5.03 6.71
C LEU A 121 0.19 -5.68 5.97
N LYS A 122 0.25 -6.99 5.72
CA LYS A 122 -0.90 -7.74 5.17
C LYS A 122 -2.09 -7.74 6.13
N GLU A 123 -1.85 -7.88 7.42
CA GLU A 123 -2.91 -7.76 8.43
C GLU A 123 -3.52 -6.35 8.45
N LYS A 124 -2.69 -5.30 8.39
CA LYS A 124 -3.17 -3.90 8.30
C LYS A 124 -3.99 -3.63 7.03
N ILE A 125 -3.58 -4.22 5.89
CA ILE A 125 -4.38 -4.18 4.64
C ILE A 125 -5.78 -4.76 4.84
N LEU A 126 -5.88 -5.92 5.48
CA LEU A 126 -7.16 -6.59 5.70
C LEU A 126 -8.02 -5.88 6.75
N GLU A 127 -7.40 -5.29 7.76
CA GLU A 127 -8.06 -4.44 8.75
C GLU A 127 -8.67 -3.20 8.09
N ALA A 128 -7.87 -2.46 7.31
CA ALA A 128 -8.33 -1.27 6.60
C ALA A 128 -9.45 -1.58 5.60
N PHE A 129 -9.35 -2.71 4.88
CA PHE A 129 -10.42 -3.17 3.99
C PHE A 129 -11.70 -3.49 4.76
N SER A 130 -11.59 -4.18 5.90
CA SER A 130 -12.75 -4.53 6.72
C SER A 130 -13.46 -3.27 7.25
N PHE A 131 -12.69 -2.28 7.69
CA PHE A 131 -13.21 -0.98 8.12
C PHE A 131 -14.07 -0.32 7.03
N VAL A 132 -13.52 -0.12 5.83
CA VAL A 132 -14.28 0.56 4.74
C VAL A 132 -15.45 -0.27 4.21
N ARG A 133 -15.37 -1.61 4.29
CA ARG A 133 -16.46 -2.51 3.91
C ARG A 133 -17.64 -2.38 4.88
N ASP A 134 -17.34 -2.30 6.16
CA ASP A 134 -18.34 -2.26 7.22
C ASP A 134 -19.00 -0.87 7.29
N GLU A 135 -18.25 0.22 7.02
CA GLU A 135 -18.82 1.57 6.82
C GLU A 135 -19.85 1.62 5.69
N LYS A 136 -19.61 0.91 4.58
CA LYS A 136 -20.56 0.83 3.45
C LYS A 136 -21.85 0.06 3.80
N SER A 137 -21.82 -0.77 4.83
CA SER A 137 -22.95 -1.60 5.24
C SER A 137 -23.91 -0.88 6.19
N ASN A 138 -23.49 0.26 6.75
CA ASN A 138 -24.30 1.17 7.56
C ASN A 138 -24.96 2.26 6.71
#